data_AF-A0A847WIS1-F1
#
_entry.id   AF-A0A847WIS1-F1
#
_cell.length_a   1.000
_cell.length_b   1.000
_cell.length_c   1.000
_cell.angle_alpha   90.00
_cell.angle_beta   90.00
_cell.angle_gamma   90.00
#
_symmetry.space_group_name_H-M   'P 1'
#
loop_
_entity.id
_entity.type
_entity.pdbx_description
1 polymer ?
#
loop_
_entity_poly.entity_id
_entity_poly.type
_entity_poly.pdbx_seq_one_letter_code
_entity_poly.pdbx_strand_id
1 'polypeptide(L)'
;MSLFLGPIHYWLYNKIRWFEAIEKDIAKWAEEKGLPISQWNEEIYIKFGEPTEDKPLEEMIDACNIHGWLQQRITNAELRQAALVTKIINVDPELRQDLMTVFKNQGASAAKEYEKDATTPEAA
;
A
#
# COMPACT_ATOMS: atom_id res chain seq x y z
N MET A 1 25.23 17.54 -0.73
CA MET A 1 24.03 18.33 -1.09
C MET A 1 22.89 17.80 -0.25
N SER A 2 22.13 18.68 0.41
CA SER A 2 20.97 18.25 1.23
C SER A 2 19.89 17.68 0.31
N LEU A 3 19.31 16.54 0.68
CA LEU A 3 18.11 16.01 0.05
C LEU A 3 17.00 17.08 0.20
N PHE A 4 16.39 17.53 -0.90
CA PHE A 4 15.26 18.45 -0.85
C PHE A 4 13.98 17.67 -1.12
N LEU A 5 13.27 17.28 -0.07
CA LEU A 5 11.95 16.66 -0.16
C LEU A 5 10.86 17.71 0.06
N GLY A 6 10.17 18.09 -1.00
CA GLY A 6 8.93 18.87 -0.90
C GLY A 6 7.72 18.05 -0.43
N PRO A 7 6.60 18.71 -0.04
CA PRO A 7 5.37 18.08 0.47
C PRO A 7 4.81 16.97 -0.44
N ILE A 8 4.93 17.13 -1.76
CA ILE A 8 4.48 16.14 -2.75
C ILE A 8 5.13 14.77 -2.56
N HIS A 9 6.41 14.70 -2.17
CA HIS A 9 7.10 13.42 -1.97
C HIS A 9 6.53 12.64 -0.80
N TYR A 10 6.21 13.34 0.29
CA TYR A 10 5.54 12.75 1.45
C TYR A 10 4.12 12.33 1.12
N TRP A 11 3.41 13.11 0.30
CA TRP A 11 2.06 12.73 -0.14
C TRP A 11 2.07 11.43 -0.96
N LEU A 12 2.99 11.32 -1.92
CA LEU A 12 3.19 10.10 -2.71
C LEU A 12 3.65 8.92 -1.84
N TYR A 13 4.53 9.17 -0.87
CA TYR A 13 4.95 8.13 0.08
C TYR A 13 3.80 7.66 0.97
N ASN A 14 2.97 8.58 1.49
CA ASN A 14 1.77 8.24 2.25
C ASN A 14 0.78 7.42 1.42
N LYS A 15 0.67 7.70 0.11
CA LYS A 15 -0.11 6.84 -0.81
C LYS A 15 0.44 5.41 -0.81
N ILE A 16 1.76 5.21 -0.93
CA ILE A 16 2.38 3.88 -0.88
C ILE A 16 2.03 3.17 0.43
N ARG A 17 2.22 3.86 1.58
CA ARG A 17 1.90 3.32 2.91
C ARG A 17 0.43 2.96 3.06
N TRP A 18 -0.46 3.72 2.44
CA TRP A 18 -1.88 3.43 2.46
C TRP A 18 -2.22 2.14 1.72
N PHE A 19 -1.64 1.92 0.53
CA PHE A 19 -1.80 0.66 -0.19
C PHE A 19 -1.26 -0.54 0.61
N GLU A 20 -0.08 -0.39 1.20
CA GLU A 20 0.56 -1.44 2.01
C GLU A 20 -0.20 -1.76 3.29
N ALA A 21 -0.86 -0.77 3.91
CA ALA A 21 -1.76 -0.99 5.04
C ALA A 21 -2.96 -1.85 4.64
N ILE A 22 -3.58 -1.56 3.48
CA ILE A 22 -4.68 -2.39 2.95
C ILE A 22 -4.17 -3.80 2.61
N GLU A 23 -2.98 -3.95 2.01
CA GLU A 23 -2.38 -5.26 1.74
C GLU A 23 -2.26 -6.09 3.03
N LYS A 24 -1.82 -5.47 4.13
CA LYS A 24 -1.72 -6.10 5.45
C LYS A 24 -3.07 -6.51 6.01
N ASP A 25 -4.09 -5.65 5.89
CA ASP A 25 -5.45 -5.95 6.35
C ASP A 25 -6.08 -7.11 5.55
N ILE A 26 -5.88 -7.12 4.23
CA ILE A 26 -6.30 -8.24 3.37
C ILE A 26 -5.57 -9.51 3.78
N ALA A 27 -4.26 -9.46 4.00
CA ALA A 27 -3.47 -10.62 4.36
C ALA A 27 -3.93 -11.24 5.68
N LYS A 28 -4.19 -10.41 6.70
CA LYS A 28 -4.72 -10.84 7.99
C LYS A 28 -6.10 -11.49 7.84
N TRP A 29 -7.01 -10.84 7.12
CA TRP A 29 -8.35 -11.40 6.86
C TRP A 29 -8.27 -12.73 6.11
N ALA A 30 -7.39 -12.83 5.11
CA ALA A 30 -7.20 -14.04 4.32
C ALA A 30 -6.62 -15.20 5.16
N GLU A 31 -5.68 -14.89 6.07
CA GLU A 31 -5.12 -15.85 7.02
C GLU A 31 -6.21 -16.40 7.97
N GLU A 32 -7.07 -15.52 8.50
CA GLU A 32 -8.21 -15.89 9.35
C GLU A 32 -9.22 -16.79 8.61
N LYS A 33 -9.32 -16.66 7.29
CA LYS A 33 -10.15 -17.50 6.41
C LYS A 33 -9.46 -18.81 5.98
N GLY A 34 -8.20 -19.02 6.35
CA GLY A 34 -7.43 -20.22 5.97
C GLY A 34 -6.96 -20.22 4.52
N LEU A 35 -6.87 -19.05 3.87
CA LEU A 35 -6.30 -18.93 2.53
C LEU A 35 -4.76 -19.04 2.59
N PRO A 36 -4.10 -19.55 1.54
CA PRO A 36 -2.64 -19.74 1.51
C PRO A 36 -1.88 -18.42 1.26
N ILE A 37 -2.12 -17.43 2.12
CA ILE A 37 -1.65 -16.05 1.96
C ILE A 37 -0.13 -15.93 1.97
N SER A 38 0.57 -16.70 2.83
CA SER A 38 2.03 -16.65 2.93
C SER A 38 2.70 -17.04 1.62
N GLN A 39 2.22 -18.11 0.96
CA GLN A 39 2.71 -18.54 -0.34
C GLN A 39 2.41 -17.50 -1.42
N TRP A 40 1.20 -16.95 -1.42
CA TRP A 40 0.84 -15.94 -2.42
C TRP A 40 1.67 -14.67 -2.28
N ASN A 41 1.93 -14.21 -1.06
CA ASN A 41 2.78 -13.05 -0.81
C ASN A 41 4.20 -13.29 -1.30
N GLU A 42 4.80 -14.46 -1.04
CA GLU A 42 6.13 -14.79 -1.58
C GLU A 42 6.17 -14.69 -3.13
N GLU A 43 5.20 -15.30 -3.82
CA GLU A 43 5.10 -15.24 -5.28
C GLU A 43 4.89 -13.80 -5.80
N ILE A 44 4.08 -13.01 -5.09
CA ILE A 44 3.76 -11.62 -5.45
C ILE A 44 4.97 -10.72 -5.23
N TYR A 45 5.68 -10.85 -4.11
CA TYR A 45 6.85 -10.04 -3.77
C TYR A 45 8.03 -10.32 -4.69
N ILE A 46 8.21 -11.56 -5.14
CA ILE A 46 9.19 -11.89 -6.20
C ILE A 46 8.91 -11.12 -7.49
N LYS A 47 7.63 -10.92 -7.85
CA LYS A 47 7.23 -10.29 -9.12
C LYS A 47 7.20 -8.77 -9.06
N PHE A 48 6.73 -8.21 -7.94
CA PHE A 48 6.42 -6.78 -7.81
C PHE A 48 7.24 -6.09 -6.72
N GLY A 49 8.14 -6.81 -6.06
CA GLY A 49 9.00 -6.28 -5.00
C GLY A 49 8.31 -6.22 -3.63
N GLU A 50 9.13 -6.24 -2.58
CA GLU A 50 8.69 -6.18 -1.19
C GLU A 50 8.00 -4.85 -0.82
N PRO A 51 7.09 -4.87 0.19
CA PRO A 51 6.59 -3.64 0.81
C PRO A 51 7.71 -2.75 1.36
N THR A 52 7.41 -1.47 1.56
CA THR A 52 8.36 -0.55 2.17
C THR A 52 8.64 -0.90 3.63
N GLU A 53 9.88 -0.70 4.04
CA GLU A 53 10.27 -0.87 5.45
C GLU A 53 9.58 0.20 6.32
N ASP A 54 9.47 -0.08 7.61
CA ASP A 54 8.93 0.86 8.59
C ASP A 54 9.99 1.88 9.02
N LYS A 55 10.39 2.74 8.06
CA LYS A 55 11.42 3.77 8.22
C LYS A 55 10.97 5.10 7.61
N PRO A 56 11.57 6.23 8.02
CA PRO A 56 11.35 7.53 7.36
C PRO A 56 11.72 7.48 5.86
N LEU A 57 11.01 8.27 5.05
CA LEU A 57 11.21 8.34 3.60
C LEU A 57 12.68 8.68 3.25
N GLU A 58 13.26 9.61 4.00
CA GLU A 58 14.62 10.12 3.87
C GLU A 58 15.67 9.01 3.94
N GLU A 59 15.40 7.93 4.67
CA GLU A 59 16.32 6.81 4.86
C GLU A 59 16.24 5.77 3.74
N MET A 60 15.15 5.77 2.96
CA MET A 60 14.86 4.74 1.96
C MET A 60 14.89 5.23 0.52
N ILE A 61 14.64 6.53 0.32
CA ILE A 61 14.47 7.11 -1.00
C ILE A 61 15.79 7.18 -1.76
N ASP A 62 15.75 6.89 -3.06
CA ASP A 62 16.88 7.16 -3.95
C ASP A 62 17.02 8.66 -4.18
N ALA A 63 17.98 9.28 -3.50
CA ALA A 63 18.29 10.71 -3.61
C ALA A 63 18.69 11.14 -5.04
N CYS A 64 19.19 10.22 -5.87
CA CYS A 64 19.56 10.49 -7.25
C CYS A 64 18.35 10.43 -8.21
N ASN A 65 17.25 9.77 -7.80
CA ASN A 65 16.06 9.59 -8.62
C ASN A 65 14.77 9.51 -7.79
N ILE A 66 14.49 10.57 -7.03
CA ILE A 66 13.36 10.68 -6.10
C ILE A 66 12.02 10.34 -6.77
N HIS A 67 11.74 10.96 -7.93
CA HIS A 67 10.47 10.77 -8.63
C HIS A 67 10.33 9.36 -9.21
N GLY A 68 11.40 8.83 -9.81
CA GLY A 68 11.38 7.47 -10.36
C GLY A 68 11.19 6.42 -9.27
N TRP A 69 11.87 6.59 -8.12
CA TRP A 69 11.72 5.70 -6.98
C TRP A 69 10.28 5.70 -6.43
N LEU A 70 9.70 6.89 -6.20
CA LEU A 70 8.32 7.01 -5.71
C LEU A 70 7.32 6.41 -6.70
N GLN A 71 7.46 6.72 -7.99
CA GLN A 71 6.58 6.17 -9.02
C GLN A 71 6.67 4.65 -9.08
N GLN A 72 7.88 4.09 -9.01
CA GLN A 72 8.06 2.64 -9.01
C GLN A 72 7.44 1.98 -7.77
N ARG A 73 7.61 2.57 -6.58
CA ARG A 73 7.01 2.04 -5.35
C ARG A 73 5.48 2.11 -5.34
N ILE A 74 4.89 3.16 -5.90
CA ILE A 74 3.43 3.24 -6.13
C ILE A 74 2.99 2.10 -7.05
N THR A 75 3.62 1.95 -8.21
CA THR A 75 3.29 0.89 -9.16
C THR A 75 3.40 -0.50 -8.53
N ASN A 76 4.45 -0.74 -7.75
CA ASN A 76 4.67 -2.01 -7.06
C ASN A 76 3.52 -2.31 -6.08
N ALA A 77 3.17 -1.35 -5.21
CA ALA A 77 2.09 -1.53 -4.24
C ALA A 77 0.72 -1.75 -4.91
N GLU A 78 0.41 -0.98 -5.96
CA GLU A 78 -0.82 -1.16 -6.74
C GLU A 78 -0.90 -2.55 -7.40
N LEU A 79 0.21 -3.02 -7.99
CA LEU A 79 0.27 -4.34 -8.62
C LEU A 79 0.21 -5.50 -7.61
N ARG A 80 0.85 -5.36 -6.45
CA ARG A 80 0.75 -6.36 -5.38
C ARG A 80 -0.68 -6.52 -4.90
N GLN A 81 -1.35 -5.41 -4.59
CA GLN A 81 -2.74 -5.43 -4.15
C GLN A 81 -3.65 -6.02 -5.24
N ALA A 82 -3.47 -5.62 -6.51
CA ALA A 82 -4.25 -6.15 -7.63
C ALA A 82 -4.06 -7.67 -7.80
N ALA A 83 -2.82 -8.16 -7.71
CA ALA A 83 -2.52 -9.58 -7.79
C ALA A 83 -3.12 -10.37 -6.62
N LEU A 84 -3.04 -9.83 -5.41
CA LEU A 84 -3.60 -10.44 -4.21
C LEU A 84 -5.13 -10.56 -4.29
N VAL A 85 -5.81 -9.45 -4.62
CA VAL A 85 -7.27 -9.42 -4.80
C VAL A 85 -7.71 -10.40 -5.89
N THR A 86 -6.96 -10.46 -7.00
CA THR A 86 -7.26 -11.37 -8.11
C THR A 86 -7.13 -12.83 -7.69
N LYS A 87 -6.07 -13.20 -6.95
CA LYS A 87 -5.90 -14.56 -6.41
C LYS A 87 -7.06 -14.94 -5.48
N ILE A 88 -7.48 -14.04 -4.60
CA ILE A 88 -8.59 -14.27 -3.66
C ILE A 88 -9.91 -14.50 -4.41
N ILE A 89 -10.24 -13.62 -5.36
CA ILE A 89 -11.50 -13.73 -6.14
C ILE A 89 -11.51 -14.98 -7.03
N ASN A 90 -10.34 -15.44 -7.50
CA ASN A 90 -10.24 -16.67 -8.28
C ASN A 90 -10.43 -17.95 -7.45
N VAL A 91 -10.23 -17.89 -6.13
CA VAL A 91 -10.58 -19.01 -5.23
C VAL A 91 -12.09 -19.12 -5.09
N ASP A 92 -12.74 -18.00 -4.78
CA ASP A 92 -14.20 -17.91 -4.68
C ASP A 92 -14.65 -16.47 -4.95
N PRO A 93 -15.45 -16.23 -6.01
CA PRO A 93 -15.98 -14.90 -6.32
C PRO A 93 -16.80 -14.26 -5.20
N GLU A 94 -17.44 -15.04 -4.32
CA GLU A 94 -18.25 -14.53 -3.21
C GLU A 94 -17.39 -13.83 -2.14
N LEU A 95 -16.09 -14.17 -2.04
CA LEU A 95 -15.13 -13.50 -1.15
C LEU A 95 -14.95 -12.00 -1.48
N ARG A 96 -15.39 -11.56 -2.65
CA ARG A 96 -15.45 -10.13 -3.01
C ARG A 96 -16.20 -9.30 -1.96
N GLN A 97 -17.29 -9.82 -1.40
CA GLN A 97 -18.10 -9.08 -0.43
C GLN A 97 -17.35 -8.83 0.89
N ASP A 98 -16.55 -9.81 1.31
CA ASP A 98 -15.68 -9.70 2.47
C ASP A 98 -14.53 -8.72 2.19
N LEU A 99 -13.91 -8.78 1.01
CA LEU A 99 -12.89 -7.81 0.59
C LEU A 99 -13.44 -6.38 0.62
N MET A 100 -14.64 -6.14 0.07
CA MET A 100 -15.27 -4.81 0.15
C MET A 100 -15.42 -4.32 1.59
N THR A 101 -15.67 -5.22 2.54
CA THR A 101 -15.74 -4.90 3.97
C THR A 101 -14.37 -4.54 4.53
N VAL A 102 -13.31 -5.24 4.14
CA VAL A 102 -11.92 -4.90 4.50
C VAL A 102 -11.57 -3.48 4.04
N PHE A 103 -11.81 -3.16 2.75
CA PHE A 103 -11.55 -1.82 2.21
C PHE A 103 -12.38 -0.74 2.92
N LYS A 104 -13.66 -1.00 3.20
CA LYS A 104 -14.53 -0.08 3.93
C LYS A 104 -14.02 0.21 5.34
N ASN A 105 -13.61 -0.83 6.07
CA ASN A 105 -13.10 -0.69 7.43
C ASN A 105 -11.78 0.08 7.44
N GLN A 106 -10.88 -0.23 6.50
CA GLN A 106 -9.62 0.49 6.38
C GLN A 106 -9.86 1.99 6.09
N GLY A 107 -10.76 2.31 5.15
CA GLY A 107 -11.11 3.70 4.85
C GLY A 107 -11.71 4.43 6.06
N ALA A 108 -12.53 3.75 6.86
CA ALA A 108 -13.06 4.31 8.11
C ALA A 108 -11.98 4.54 9.17
N SER A 109 -10.99 3.64 9.28
CA SER A 109 -9.83 3.83 10.17
C SER A 109 -8.96 5.00 9.71
N ALA A 110 -8.63 5.07 8.42
CA ALA A 110 -7.86 6.17 7.85
C ALA A 110 -8.54 7.53 8.05
N ALA A 111 -9.87 7.59 7.92
CA ALA A 111 -10.64 8.81 8.19
C ALA A 111 -10.58 9.25 9.67
N LYS A 112 -10.50 8.31 10.62
CA LYS A 112 -10.37 8.63 12.05
C LYS A 112 -8.97 9.12 12.41
N GLU A 113 -7.95 8.57 11.77
CA GLU A 113 -6.55 8.99 11.96
C GLU A 113 -6.27 10.36 11.33
N TYR A 114 -7.11 10.78 10.37
CA TYR A 114 -6.98 12.08 9.73
C TYR A 114 -7.62 13.19 10.59
N GLU A 115 -6.80 13.82 11.43
CA GLU A 115 -7.23 14.89 12.34
C GLU A 115 -7.19 16.30 11.72
N LYS A 116 -6.86 16.43 10.42
CA LYS A 116 -6.60 17.71 9.75
C LYS A 116 -7.67 18.06 8.71
N ASP A 117 -7.70 19.31 8.28
CA ASP A 117 -8.46 19.71 7.09
C ASP A 117 -7.80 19.15 5.83
N ALA A 118 -8.61 18.73 4.86
CA ALA A 118 -8.13 18.27 3.57
C ALA A 118 -7.34 19.37 2.85
N THR A 119 -6.04 19.18 2.67
CA THR A 119 -5.16 20.09 1.91
C THR A 119 -4.78 19.48 0.56
N THR A 120 -4.34 20.32 -0.38
CA THR A 120 -3.68 19.87 -1.60
C THR A 120 -2.16 19.96 -1.45
N PRO A 121 -1.37 19.21 -2.25
CA PRO A 121 0.09 19.32 -2.21
C PRO A 121 0.62 20.74 -2.47
N GLU A 122 -0.12 21.54 -3.23
CA GLU A 122 0.20 22.94 -3.53
C GLU A 122 -0.13 23.90 -2.37
N ALA A 123 -1.00 23.47 -1.46
CA ALA A 123 -1.47 24.25 -0.31
C ALA A 123 -0.73 23.91 1.00
N ALA A 124 0.22 22.97 0.96
CA ALA A 124 0.96 22.43 2.11
C ALA A 124 2.35 23.07 2.29
#